data_AF-D8SS52-F1
#
_entry.id   AF-D8SS52-F1
#
_cell.length_a   1.000
_cell.length_b   1.000
_cell.length_c   1.000
_cell.angle_alpha   90.00
_cell.angle_beta   90.00
_cell.angle_gamma   90.00
#
_symmetry.space_group_name_H-M   'P 1'
#
loop_
_entity.id
_entity.type
_entity.pdbx_description
1 polymer ?
#
loop_
_entity_poly.entity_id
_entity_poly.type
_entity_poly.pdbx_seq_one_letter_code
_entity_poly.pdbx_strand_id
1 'polypeptide(L)'
;KKQQGWRRRIFVQTDNGSVLGMEVHRSDKVQSIKKKIQAVLRISTENSDLSFGDHVLEDDVSELRCDSPVLLARSSTIHRSFSTPCLCPSKKESNAAIFLGGEEEEEDSRGPFEIVGGWSCCARIKRLIQESCAGIERGVEPLPAQGGLGGAYYFRDRHGKKIAIVKPADEEPLAPNNPRGFVGRRLGQAGLSRSIRVGETGIREVAAYLLDHGHFAQVPATVLVKAVHPIFHINSAWSRSGSKPAKIGSFQEFVEHDYEASECGCSRFPASAVHRVGILDVRLFNTDRHAGNILVRHNTTTAATTNMCNSVELIPIDHGLCLPESIEDPYFEWLHWPQASFPFSEEELDYIRVLDPAKDADMLRKQLPMLKEACIRMMILCTSFLKRAAEAGLCLAEVGSMMSRELDDSGETCSSELEKMCTVARDQAAQESALA
;
A
#
# COMPACT_ATOMS: atom_id res chain seq x y z
N LYS A 1 23.69 27.75 -26.07
CA LYS A 1 23.79 27.09 -24.75
C LYS A 1 22.49 26.33 -24.50
N LYS A 2 22.45 25.02 -24.78
CA LYS A 2 21.29 24.19 -24.42
C LYS A 2 21.25 24.14 -22.89
N GLN A 3 20.12 24.53 -22.29
CA GLN A 3 19.90 24.32 -20.86
C GLN A 3 20.10 22.83 -20.59
N GLN A 4 21.14 22.49 -19.85
CA GLN A 4 21.37 21.15 -19.34
C GLN A 4 20.36 20.99 -18.19
N GLY A 5 19.09 20.78 -18.56
CA GLY A 5 18.00 20.66 -17.62
C GLY A 5 18.16 19.40 -16.80
N TRP A 6 17.91 19.52 -15.49
CA TRP A 6 17.98 18.42 -14.53
C TRP A 6 17.11 17.24 -15.01
N ARG A 7 17.75 16.11 -15.35
CA ARG A 7 17.06 14.85 -15.65
C ARG A 7 16.67 14.21 -14.32
N ARG A 8 15.45 13.68 -14.24
CA ARG A 8 14.96 12.95 -13.06
C ARG A 8 14.70 11.51 -13.43
N ARG A 9 14.94 10.61 -12.49
CA ARG A 9 14.59 9.20 -12.63
C ARG A 9 13.12 9.00 -12.28
N ILE A 10 12.45 8.10 -12.98
CA ILE A 10 11.11 7.61 -12.65
C ILE A 10 11.10 6.08 -12.75
N PHE A 11 10.14 5.44 -12.09
CA PHE A 11 9.94 3.99 -12.13
C PHE A 11 8.62 3.68 -12.81
N VAL A 12 8.67 3.20 -14.06
CA VAL A 12 7.47 2.80 -14.78
C VAL A 12 7.18 1.34 -14.46
N GLN A 13 6.03 1.10 -13.84
CA GLN A 13 5.47 -0.23 -13.64
C GLN A 13 4.40 -0.48 -14.69
N THR A 14 4.47 -1.60 -15.41
CA THR A 14 3.45 -2.00 -16.37
C THR A 14 2.30 -2.71 -15.68
N ASP A 15 1.14 -2.76 -16.32
CA ASP A 15 -0.05 -3.46 -15.81
C ASP A 15 0.11 -4.99 -15.64
N ASN A 16 1.20 -5.57 -16.16
CA ASN A 16 1.62 -6.96 -15.98
C ASN A 16 2.71 -7.15 -14.90
N GLY A 17 3.14 -6.08 -14.23
CA GLY A 17 4.08 -6.12 -13.10
C GLY A 17 5.54 -5.84 -13.41
N SER A 18 5.92 -5.64 -14.68
CA SER A 18 7.31 -5.32 -15.04
C SER A 18 7.68 -3.89 -14.59
N VAL A 19 8.85 -3.70 -13.99
CA VAL A 19 9.33 -2.39 -13.52
C VAL A 19 10.56 -1.96 -14.33
N LEU A 20 10.51 -0.74 -14.88
CA LEU A 20 11.60 -0.12 -15.63
C LEU A 20 11.95 1.25 -15.02
N GLY A 21 13.19 1.38 -14.54
CA GLY A 21 13.76 2.68 -14.19
C GLY A 21 14.18 3.43 -15.45
N MET A 22 13.87 4.73 -15.56
CA MET A 22 14.31 5.56 -16.68
C MET A 22 14.53 7.01 -16.30
N GLU A 23 15.50 7.65 -16.95
CA GLU A 23 15.70 9.09 -16.84
C GLU A 23 14.84 9.87 -17.83
N VAL A 24 14.12 10.85 -17.30
CA VAL A 24 13.24 11.74 -18.07
C VAL A 24 13.53 13.21 -17.76
N HIS A 25 13.42 14.07 -18.77
CA HIS A 25 13.38 15.51 -18.57
C HIS A 25 11.94 15.98 -18.33
N ARG A 26 11.73 17.12 -17.64
CA ARG A 26 10.38 17.63 -17.36
C ARG A 26 9.54 17.86 -18.60
N SER A 27 10.18 18.28 -19.69
CA SER A 27 9.56 18.55 -20.98
C SER A 27 9.48 17.33 -21.89
N ASP A 28 9.90 16.15 -21.43
CA ASP A 28 9.78 14.93 -22.24
C ASP A 28 8.30 14.64 -22.46
N LYS A 29 7.93 14.49 -23.74
CA LYS A 29 6.55 14.18 -24.12
C LYS A 29 6.21 12.75 -23.73
N VAL A 30 5.00 12.55 -23.22
CA VAL A 30 4.46 11.24 -22.83
C VAL A 30 4.60 10.20 -23.94
N GLN A 31 4.33 10.60 -25.18
CA GLN A 31 4.48 9.73 -26.37
C GLN A 31 5.93 9.28 -26.61
N SER A 32 6.91 10.13 -26.30
CA SER A 32 8.33 9.77 -26.40
C SER A 32 8.72 8.74 -25.34
N ILE A 33 8.19 8.90 -24.12
CA ILE A 33 8.39 7.96 -23.02
C ILE A 33 7.75 6.61 -23.34
N LYS A 34 6.51 6.58 -23.82
CA LYS A 34 5.83 5.35 -24.28
C LYS A 34 6.64 4.63 -25.37
N LYS A 35 7.20 5.35 -26.35
CA LYS A 35 8.09 4.77 -27.37
C LYS A 35 9.36 4.16 -26.79
N LYS A 36 9.99 4.82 -25.80
CA LYS A 36 11.16 4.26 -25.09
C LYS A 36 10.78 2.98 -24.35
N ILE A 37 9.65 2.98 -23.63
CA ILE A 37 9.14 1.79 -22.94
C ILE A 37 8.88 0.64 -23.93
N GLN A 38 8.23 0.93 -25.06
CA GLN A 38 7.98 -0.05 -26.12
C GLN A 38 9.27 -0.65 -26.70
N ALA A 39 10.32 0.15 -26.85
CA ALA A 39 11.61 -0.33 -27.34
C ALA A 39 12.32 -1.24 -26.33
N VAL A 40 12.36 -0.83 -25.05
CA VAL A 40 13.06 -1.55 -23.98
C VAL A 40 12.29 -2.81 -23.58
N LEU A 41 11.02 -2.65 -23.23
CA LEU A 41 10.17 -3.73 -22.78
C LEU A 41 9.48 -4.46 -23.92
N ARG A 42 9.73 -4.18 -25.20
CA ARG A 42 9.14 -4.90 -26.35
C ARG A 42 7.61 -5.13 -26.27
N ILE A 43 6.88 -4.26 -25.57
CA ILE A 43 5.42 -4.30 -25.41
C ILE A 43 4.77 -3.22 -26.26
N SER A 44 3.58 -3.47 -26.79
CA SER A 44 2.78 -2.41 -27.40
C SER A 44 2.31 -1.42 -26.33
N THR A 45 2.55 -0.14 -26.58
CA THR A 45 2.05 0.97 -25.73
C THR A 45 0.85 1.67 -26.36
N GLU A 46 0.32 1.13 -27.46
CA GLU A 46 -0.89 1.65 -28.11
C GLU A 46 -2.10 1.49 -27.20
N ASN A 47 -2.91 2.55 -27.05
CA ASN A 47 -4.06 2.59 -26.15
C ASN A 47 -3.69 2.31 -24.69
N SER A 48 -2.52 2.74 -24.26
CA SER A 48 -2.11 2.74 -22.86
C SER A 48 -2.01 4.17 -22.35
N ASP A 49 -2.18 4.34 -21.04
CA ASP A 49 -2.02 5.58 -20.30
C ASP A 49 -0.85 5.45 -19.34
N LEU A 50 -0.15 6.56 -19.12
CA LEU A 50 0.80 6.69 -18.03
C LEU A 50 0.10 7.48 -16.93
N SER A 51 -0.09 6.88 -15.77
CA SER A 51 -0.78 7.51 -14.65
C SER A 51 0.02 7.44 -13.36
N PHE A 52 -0.21 8.42 -12.48
CA PHE A 52 0.25 8.41 -11.10
C PHE A 52 -0.90 8.92 -10.23
N GLY A 53 -1.37 8.09 -9.30
CA GLY A 53 -2.58 8.39 -8.52
C GLY A 53 -3.79 8.57 -9.43
N ASP A 54 -4.49 9.70 -9.31
CA ASP A 54 -5.63 10.07 -10.14
C ASP A 54 -5.26 10.77 -11.46
N HIS A 55 -3.98 11.11 -11.64
CA HIS A 55 -3.53 11.90 -12.79
C HIS A 55 -3.10 11.00 -13.94
N VAL A 56 -3.77 11.16 -15.09
CA VAL A 56 -3.31 10.61 -16.37
C VAL A 56 -2.44 11.66 -17.05
N LEU A 57 -1.19 11.30 -17.35
CA LEU A 57 -0.24 12.19 -18.02
C LEU A 57 -0.60 12.28 -19.50
N GLU A 58 -1.06 13.46 -19.94
CA GLU A 58 -1.49 13.70 -21.33
C GLU A 58 -0.33 14.17 -22.22
N ASP A 59 0.38 15.23 -21.81
CA ASP A 59 1.33 15.94 -22.67
C ASP A 59 2.79 15.69 -22.30
N ASP A 60 3.17 16.13 -21.09
CA ASP A 60 4.53 16.00 -20.57
C ASP A 60 4.51 15.39 -19.16
N VAL A 61 5.69 15.25 -18.57
CA VAL A 61 5.86 14.63 -17.26
C VAL A 61 6.20 15.63 -16.18
N SER A 62 5.94 16.92 -16.39
CA SER A 62 6.38 18.04 -15.53
C SER A 62 6.04 17.83 -14.05
N GLU A 63 4.87 17.25 -13.77
CA GLU A 63 4.29 16.97 -12.45
C GLU A 63 5.01 15.85 -11.66
N LEU A 64 5.71 14.93 -12.33
CA LEU A 64 6.38 13.81 -11.67
C LEU A 64 7.54 14.27 -10.78
N ARG A 65 7.82 13.57 -9.68
CA ARG A 65 9.01 13.84 -8.85
C ARG A 65 10.14 12.87 -9.20
N CYS A 66 11.32 13.08 -8.63
CA CYS A 66 12.38 12.07 -8.74
C CYS A 66 11.89 10.78 -8.06
N ASP A 67 12.23 9.66 -8.68
CA ASP A 67 11.93 8.30 -8.22
C ASP A 67 10.44 8.01 -8.06
N SER A 68 9.58 8.78 -8.73
CA SER A 68 8.14 8.55 -8.73
C SER A 68 7.78 7.25 -9.44
N PRO A 69 6.98 6.37 -8.80
CA PRO A 69 6.38 5.24 -9.48
C PRO A 69 5.22 5.72 -10.37
N VAL A 70 5.16 5.20 -11.60
CA VAL A 70 4.15 5.54 -12.62
C VAL A 70 3.61 4.24 -13.18
N LEU A 71 2.30 4.12 -13.29
CA LEU A 71 1.66 2.94 -13.87
C LEU A 71 1.45 3.16 -15.37
N LEU A 72 1.93 2.21 -16.18
CA LEU A 72 1.57 2.07 -17.59
C LEU A 72 0.47 1.00 -17.71
N ALA A 73 -0.77 1.44 -17.89
CA ALA A 73 -1.92 0.54 -18.02
C ALA A 73 -2.72 0.81 -19.28
N ARG A 74 -3.47 -0.19 -19.75
CA ARG A 74 -4.38 0.01 -20.89
C ARG A 74 -5.46 1.02 -20.52
N SER A 75 -5.71 1.96 -21.44
CA SER A 75 -6.67 3.03 -21.26
C SER A 75 -8.08 2.45 -21.07
N SER A 76 -8.77 2.88 -20.01
CA SER A 76 -10.10 2.40 -19.63
C SER A 76 -11.23 3.04 -20.45
N THR A 77 -10.95 4.06 -21.27
CA THR A 77 -11.91 4.82 -22.07
C THR A 77 -12.34 4.16 -23.38
N ILE A 78 -11.82 2.98 -23.70
CA ILE A 78 -12.36 2.20 -24.82
C ILE A 78 -13.58 1.40 -24.31
N HIS A 79 -14.77 1.93 -24.55
CA HIS A 79 -15.99 1.12 -24.68
C HIS A 79 -15.75 0.07 -25.78
N ARG A 80 -15.27 -1.12 -25.40
CA ARG A 80 -15.23 -2.26 -26.33
C ARG A 80 -16.57 -2.98 -26.25
N SER A 81 -17.40 -2.76 -27.25
CA SER A 81 -18.26 -3.81 -27.77
C SER A 81 -17.41 -5.07 -27.96
N PHE A 82 -17.81 -6.16 -27.30
CA PHE A 82 -17.17 -7.46 -27.48
C PHE A 82 -17.41 -7.94 -28.91
N SER A 83 -16.39 -7.82 -29.74
CA SER A 83 -16.30 -8.59 -30.98
C SER A 83 -15.01 -9.39 -30.95
N THR A 84 -15.16 -10.70 -31.06
CA THR A 84 -14.10 -11.72 -31.14
C THR A 84 -13.05 -11.33 -32.18
N PRO A 85 -11.74 -11.36 -31.89
CA PRO A 85 -10.75 -11.14 -32.92
C PRO A 85 -10.67 -12.36 -33.83
N CYS A 86 -11.01 -12.15 -35.10
CA CYS A 86 -10.83 -13.11 -36.18
C CYS A 86 -9.32 -13.35 -36.38
N LEU A 87 -8.93 -14.62 -36.38
CA LEU A 87 -7.61 -15.08 -36.78
C LEU A 87 -7.35 -14.70 -38.25
N CYS A 88 -6.29 -13.93 -38.51
CA CYS A 88 -5.66 -13.85 -39.84
C CYS A 88 -4.15 -14.07 -39.69
N PRO A 89 -3.56 -15.04 -40.39
CA PRO A 89 -2.12 -15.30 -40.36
C PRO A 89 -1.41 -14.36 -41.32
N SER A 90 -0.26 -13.80 -40.92
CA SER A 90 0.60 -13.04 -41.83
C SER A 90 2.07 -13.41 -41.63
N LYS A 91 2.48 -14.31 -42.51
CA LYS A 91 3.78 -14.49 -43.19
C LYS A 91 5.07 -14.06 -42.47
N LYS A 92 5.97 -15.05 -42.36
CA LYS A 92 7.42 -14.88 -42.28
C LYS A 92 7.90 -14.01 -43.45
N GLU A 93 8.75 -13.03 -43.17
CA GLU A 93 9.88 -12.69 -44.02
C GLU A 93 10.97 -11.96 -43.22
N SER A 94 12.18 -12.11 -43.74
CA SER A 94 13.48 -12.10 -43.08
C SER A 94 14.25 -10.78 -43.23
N ASN A 95 15.22 -10.60 -42.32
CA ASN A 95 16.45 -9.80 -42.44
C ASN A 95 16.33 -8.29 -42.72
N ALA A 96 16.53 -7.50 -41.66
CA ALA A 96 17.27 -6.24 -41.75
C ALA A 96 18.19 -6.12 -40.54
N ALA A 97 19.48 -6.43 -40.74
CA ALA A 97 20.54 -6.01 -39.85
C ALA A 97 20.77 -4.50 -40.06
N ILE A 98 20.59 -3.70 -39.01
CA ILE A 98 21.11 -2.32 -38.96
C ILE A 98 21.73 -2.09 -37.58
N PHE A 99 23.06 -2.09 -37.61
CA PHE A 99 24.04 -1.34 -36.83
C PHE A 99 23.77 -1.07 -35.34
N LEU A 100 24.58 -1.78 -34.55
CA LEU A 100 24.99 -1.50 -33.19
C LEU A 100 25.49 -0.05 -33.04
N GLY A 101 24.75 0.73 -32.25
CA GLY A 101 25.29 1.86 -31.49
C GLY A 101 25.12 1.51 -30.03
N GLY A 102 26.21 1.07 -29.39
CA GLY A 102 26.24 0.70 -28.00
C GLY A 102 26.00 1.92 -27.11
N GLU A 103 24.90 1.90 -26.39
CA GLU A 103 24.88 2.37 -25.02
C GLU A 103 24.71 1.09 -24.21
N GLU A 104 25.83 0.62 -23.64
CA GLU A 104 25.81 -0.41 -22.62
C GLU A 104 24.75 0.00 -21.60
N GLU A 105 23.76 -0.87 -21.38
CA GLU A 105 22.82 -0.72 -20.28
C GLU A 105 23.69 -0.50 -19.03
N GLU A 106 23.67 0.71 -18.45
CA GLU A 106 24.16 0.92 -17.10
C GLU A 106 23.35 -0.02 -16.23
N GLU A 107 23.92 -1.19 -15.96
CA GLU A 107 23.51 -2.10 -14.92
C GLU A 107 23.41 -1.23 -13.68
N ASP A 108 22.18 -0.91 -13.29
CA ASP A 108 21.83 0.05 -12.26
C ASP A 108 22.61 -0.31 -11.00
N SER A 109 23.75 0.36 -10.80
CA SER A 109 24.80 0.05 -9.81
C SER A 109 24.36 0.31 -8.37
N ARG A 110 23.04 0.42 -8.17
CA ARG A 110 22.38 0.71 -6.91
C ARG A 110 21.86 -0.60 -6.35
N GLY A 111 22.11 -0.80 -5.05
CA GLY A 111 21.88 -2.07 -4.36
C GLY A 111 20.45 -2.61 -4.45
N PRO A 112 20.16 -3.75 -3.81
CA PRO A 112 18.91 -4.49 -4.01
C PRO A 112 17.63 -3.75 -3.61
N PHE A 113 17.72 -2.56 -3.02
CA PHE A 113 16.59 -1.74 -2.60
C PHE A 113 16.80 -0.25 -2.93
N GLU A 114 15.76 0.37 -3.48
CA GLU A 114 15.66 1.82 -3.67
C GLU A 114 14.32 2.33 -3.11
N ILE A 115 14.32 3.36 -2.26
CA ILE A 115 13.07 3.93 -1.71
C ILE A 115 12.38 4.76 -2.80
N VAL A 116 11.09 4.50 -3.01
CA VAL A 116 10.27 5.17 -4.04
C VAL A 116 9.02 5.88 -3.46
N GLY A 117 8.75 5.71 -2.16
CA GLY A 117 7.64 6.36 -1.45
C GLY A 117 7.81 6.26 0.07
N GLY A 118 7.19 7.18 0.82
CA GLY A 118 7.39 7.28 2.28
C GLY A 118 8.76 7.84 2.67
N TRP A 119 9.23 8.86 1.95
CA TRP A 119 10.55 9.48 2.05
C TRP A 119 10.87 10.09 3.42
N SER A 120 9.85 10.42 4.22
CA SER A 120 9.99 10.78 5.64
C SER A 120 10.55 9.63 6.51
N CYS A 121 11.02 8.55 5.89
CA CYS A 121 11.67 7.39 6.47
C CYS A 121 12.59 7.72 7.65
N CYS A 122 12.32 7.04 8.76
CA CYS A 122 13.13 7.10 9.97
C CYS A 122 14.49 6.44 9.75
N ALA A 123 15.48 6.79 10.59
CA ALA A 123 16.80 6.15 10.59
C ALA A 123 16.74 4.62 10.74
N ARG A 124 15.64 4.10 11.31
CA ARG A 124 15.37 2.66 11.46
C ARG A 124 15.24 1.96 10.11
N ILE A 125 14.42 2.47 9.18
CA ILE A 125 14.25 1.87 7.84
C ILE A 125 15.56 1.83 7.06
N LYS A 126 16.32 2.93 7.06
CA LYS A 126 17.61 2.98 6.35
C LYS A 126 18.57 1.92 6.87
N ARG A 127 18.59 1.70 8.18
CA ARG A 127 19.39 0.64 8.80
C ARG A 127 18.90 -0.76 8.39
N LEU A 128 17.59 -1.01 8.42
CA LEU A 128 17.01 -2.30 8.03
C LEU A 128 17.30 -2.64 6.55
N ILE A 129 17.23 -1.65 5.66
CA ILE A 129 17.61 -1.80 4.25
C ILE A 129 19.11 -2.16 4.15
N GLN A 130 19.98 -1.42 4.84
CA GLN A 130 21.43 -1.70 4.86
C GLN A 130 21.75 -3.10 5.39
N GLU A 131 21.09 -3.52 6.48
CA GLU A 131 21.25 -4.85 7.06
C GLU A 131 20.73 -5.96 6.13
N SER A 132 19.63 -5.71 5.41
CA SER A 132 19.08 -6.63 4.41
C SER A 132 20.04 -6.77 3.21
N CYS A 133 20.60 -5.66 2.70
CA CYS A 133 21.63 -5.69 1.66
C CYS A 133 22.86 -6.50 2.12
N ALA A 134 23.35 -6.24 3.33
CA ALA A 134 24.50 -6.95 3.90
C ALA A 134 24.24 -8.44 4.13
N GLY A 135 22.99 -8.84 4.38
CA GLY A 135 22.55 -10.24 4.41
C GLY A 135 22.68 -10.90 3.04
N ILE A 136 22.11 -10.27 2.01
CA ILE A 136 22.16 -10.75 0.61
C ILE A 136 23.61 -10.86 0.11
N GLU A 137 24.44 -9.84 0.37
CA GLU A 137 25.86 -9.83 -0.01
C GLU A 137 26.67 -10.97 0.64
N ARG A 138 26.23 -11.46 1.82
CA ARG A 138 26.81 -12.64 2.48
C ARG A 138 26.17 -13.96 2.06
N GLY A 139 25.29 -13.97 1.07
CA GLY A 139 24.57 -15.17 0.63
C GLY A 139 23.45 -15.62 1.57
N VAL A 140 23.00 -14.75 2.48
CA VAL A 140 21.81 -15.01 3.29
C VAL A 140 20.57 -14.69 2.44
N GLU A 141 20.04 -15.73 1.80
CA GLU A 141 18.87 -15.60 0.92
C GLU A 141 17.60 -15.18 1.70
N PRO A 142 16.71 -14.36 1.14
CA PRO A 142 15.38 -14.13 1.70
C PRO A 142 14.55 -15.42 1.76
N LEU A 143 13.48 -15.43 2.56
CA LEU A 143 12.59 -16.59 2.70
C LEU A 143 11.15 -16.23 2.33
N PRO A 144 10.42 -17.04 1.54
CA PRO A 144 9.00 -16.79 1.31
C PRO A 144 8.21 -17.03 2.59
N ALA A 145 7.23 -16.17 2.86
CA ALA A 145 6.26 -16.38 3.94
C ALA A 145 5.26 -17.47 3.54
N GLN A 146 4.92 -18.36 4.48
CA GLN A 146 4.05 -19.51 4.21
C GLN A 146 2.55 -19.15 4.21
N GLY A 147 2.13 -18.12 4.97
CA GLY A 147 0.75 -17.64 5.05
C GLY A 147 0.38 -16.52 4.07
N GLY A 148 -0.92 -16.21 3.98
CA GLY A 148 -1.49 -15.15 3.15
C GLY A 148 -1.93 -15.58 1.75
N LEU A 149 -2.49 -14.64 0.98
CA LEU A 149 -3.00 -14.87 -0.39
C LEU A 149 -2.06 -14.32 -1.49
N GLY A 150 -1.03 -13.55 -1.11
CA GLY A 150 -0.05 -12.97 -2.02
C GLY A 150 1.38 -13.47 -1.80
N GLY A 151 2.31 -12.86 -2.53
CA GLY A 151 3.75 -13.00 -2.31
C GLY A 151 4.23 -12.11 -1.18
N ALA A 152 4.94 -12.69 -0.22
CA ALA A 152 5.59 -11.98 0.87
C ALA A 152 6.91 -12.66 1.23
N TYR A 153 7.94 -11.87 1.50
CA TYR A 153 9.32 -12.37 1.61
C TYR A 153 10.03 -11.77 2.82
N TYR A 154 10.53 -12.62 3.70
CA TYR A 154 11.35 -12.23 4.85
C TYR A 154 12.79 -11.98 4.40
N PHE A 155 13.24 -10.74 4.54
CA PHE A 155 14.64 -10.37 4.40
C PHE A 155 15.35 -10.47 5.75
N ARG A 156 16.61 -10.88 5.70
CA ARG A 156 17.38 -11.32 6.86
C ARG A 156 18.68 -10.55 6.96
N ASP A 157 19.15 -10.36 8.19
CA ASP A 157 20.46 -9.76 8.44
C ASP A 157 21.60 -10.74 8.10
N ARG A 158 22.84 -10.29 8.30
CA ARG A 158 24.06 -11.11 8.12
C ARG A 158 24.12 -12.38 8.97
N HIS A 159 23.29 -12.48 10.01
CA HIS A 159 23.23 -13.62 10.93
C HIS A 159 22.04 -14.54 10.62
N GLY A 160 21.24 -14.23 9.60
CA GLY A 160 20.07 -15.01 9.23
C GLY A 160 18.82 -14.71 10.07
N LYS A 161 18.83 -13.66 10.90
CA LYS A 161 17.64 -13.21 11.64
C LYS A 161 16.72 -12.43 10.71
N LYS A 162 15.41 -12.69 10.77
CA LYS A 162 14.39 -11.94 10.01
C LYS A 162 14.33 -10.51 10.56
N ILE A 163 14.43 -9.53 9.67
CA ILE A 163 14.45 -8.10 10.04
C ILE A 163 13.45 -7.26 9.25
N ALA A 164 13.01 -7.75 8.09
CA ALA A 164 12.02 -7.08 7.27
C ALA A 164 11.16 -8.09 6.51
N ILE A 165 9.96 -7.65 6.12
CA ILE A 165 9.08 -8.35 5.20
C ILE A 165 8.81 -7.44 4.00
N VAL A 166 8.93 -8.00 2.80
CA VAL A 166 8.66 -7.30 1.53
C VAL A 166 7.47 -7.95 0.85
N LYS A 167 6.46 -7.15 0.49
CA LYS A 167 5.26 -7.58 -0.24
C LYS A 167 5.22 -6.90 -1.61
N PRO A 168 5.60 -7.58 -2.71
CA PRO A 168 5.59 -6.98 -4.05
C PRO A 168 4.16 -6.76 -4.57
N ALA A 169 3.90 -5.59 -5.15
CA ALA A 169 2.57 -5.18 -5.63
C ALA A 169 2.02 -6.09 -6.73
N ASP A 170 2.88 -6.61 -7.60
CA ASP A 170 2.48 -7.51 -8.69
C ASP A 170 2.32 -8.98 -8.26
N GLU A 171 2.53 -9.28 -6.98
CA GLU A 171 2.32 -10.59 -6.37
C GLU A 171 1.15 -10.62 -5.38
N GLU A 172 0.42 -9.51 -5.24
CA GLU A 172 -0.80 -9.42 -4.46
C GLU A 172 -1.88 -10.41 -4.94
N PRO A 173 -2.92 -10.69 -4.14
CA PRO A 173 -4.05 -11.47 -4.61
C PRO A 173 -4.64 -10.90 -5.91
N LEU A 174 -4.90 -11.76 -6.88
CA LEU A 174 -5.35 -11.44 -8.25
C LEU A 174 -4.29 -10.80 -9.15
N ALA A 175 -3.11 -10.44 -8.63
CA ALA A 175 -2.07 -9.79 -9.41
C ALA A 175 -1.40 -10.74 -10.43
N PRO A 176 -0.81 -10.20 -11.52
CA PRO A 176 -0.28 -11.00 -12.63
C PRO A 176 0.77 -12.04 -12.24
N ASN A 177 1.58 -11.73 -11.23
CA ASN A 177 2.69 -12.56 -10.77
C ASN A 177 2.44 -13.15 -9.37
N ASN A 178 1.19 -13.31 -8.96
CA ASN A 178 0.86 -13.97 -7.70
C ASN A 178 1.46 -15.42 -7.63
N PRO A 179 2.32 -15.73 -6.63
CA PRO A 179 2.98 -17.05 -6.54
C PRO A 179 2.05 -18.18 -6.06
N ARG A 180 0.86 -17.86 -5.56
CA ARG A 180 -0.13 -18.83 -5.05
C ARG A 180 -1.16 -19.25 -6.10
N GLY A 181 -1.03 -18.75 -7.33
CA GLY A 181 -1.93 -19.07 -8.43
C GLY A 181 -3.25 -18.29 -8.41
N PHE A 182 -3.45 -17.39 -7.44
CA PHE A 182 -4.55 -16.43 -7.44
C PHE A 182 -4.26 -15.30 -8.42
N VAL A 183 -4.15 -15.61 -9.70
CA VAL A 183 -3.92 -14.66 -10.80
C VAL A 183 -5.23 -14.38 -11.52
N GLY A 184 -5.33 -13.28 -12.26
CA GLY A 184 -6.47 -13.04 -13.16
C GLY A 184 -6.81 -11.59 -13.44
N ARG A 185 -6.16 -10.65 -12.76
CA ARG A 185 -6.34 -9.21 -12.94
C ARG A 185 -5.02 -8.54 -13.33
N ARG A 186 -5.15 -7.35 -13.91
CA ARG A 186 -4.04 -6.45 -14.17
C ARG A 186 -3.91 -5.47 -13.02
N LEU A 187 -2.71 -4.90 -12.85
CA LEU A 187 -2.52 -3.82 -11.87
C LEU A 187 -3.45 -2.63 -12.20
N GLY A 188 -4.00 -2.01 -11.15
CA GLY A 188 -4.96 -0.92 -11.27
C GLY A 188 -6.39 -1.34 -11.61
N GLN A 189 -6.71 -2.64 -11.69
CA GLN A 189 -8.09 -3.13 -11.72
C GLN A 189 -8.62 -3.36 -10.29
N ALA A 190 -9.94 -3.45 -10.12
CA ALA A 190 -10.55 -3.79 -8.82
C ALA A 190 -10.00 -5.13 -8.27
N GLY A 191 -9.62 -5.11 -6.98
CA GLY A 191 -9.06 -6.24 -6.26
C GLY A 191 -10.11 -7.11 -5.58
N LEU A 192 -9.73 -7.73 -4.46
CA LEU A 192 -10.65 -8.50 -3.61
C LEU A 192 -11.74 -7.60 -3.02
N SER A 193 -11.35 -6.46 -2.45
CA SER A 193 -12.26 -5.33 -2.20
C SER A 193 -12.45 -4.54 -3.50
N ARG A 194 -13.69 -4.12 -3.78
CA ARG A 194 -14.00 -3.35 -4.99
C ARG A 194 -13.39 -1.95 -4.94
N SER A 195 -13.23 -1.41 -3.74
CA SER A 195 -12.67 -0.07 -3.49
C SER A 195 -11.15 -0.05 -3.34
N ILE A 196 -10.47 -1.19 -3.49
CA ILE A 196 -9.02 -1.31 -3.43
C ILE A 196 -8.53 -2.02 -4.69
N ARG A 197 -7.64 -1.37 -5.44
CA ARG A 197 -7.16 -1.90 -6.70
C ARG A 197 -5.97 -2.82 -6.50
N VAL A 198 -5.83 -3.80 -7.39
CA VAL A 198 -4.70 -4.72 -7.44
C VAL A 198 -3.40 -3.95 -7.65
N GLY A 199 -2.41 -4.22 -6.82
CA GLY A 199 -1.11 -3.55 -6.79
C GLY A 199 -1.05 -2.32 -5.89
N GLU A 200 -2.11 -2.02 -5.14
CA GLU A 200 -2.17 -0.83 -4.29
C GLU A 200 -2.25 -1.14 -2.79
N THR A 201 -2.05 -2.39 -2.36
CA THR A 201 -2.00 -2.70 -0.91
C THR A 201 -0.74 -2.13 -0.27
N GLY A 202 0.41 -2.22 -0.97
CA GLY A 202 1.69 -1.74 -0.45
C GLY A 202 1.72 -0.24 -0.13
N ILE A 203 1.01 0.60 -0.89
CA ILE A 203 0.95 2.04 -0.61
C ILE A 203 0.11 2.35 0.64
N ARG A 204 -0.88 1.51 0.96
CA ARG A 204 -1.74 1.63 2.14
C ARG A 204 -1.01 1.22 3.41
N GLU A 205 -0.15 0.20 3.31
CA GLU A 205 0.78 -0.17 4.39
C GLU A 205 1.67 1.01 4.81
N VAL A 206 2.20 1.76 3.82
CA VAL A 206 3.01 2.96 4.09
C VAL A 206 2.15 4.09 4.66
N ALA A 207 0.93 4.28 4.14
CA ALA A 207 0.01 5.29 4.67
C ALA A 207 -0.35 5.03 6.14
N ALA A 208 -0.60 3.77 6.52
CA ALA A 208 -0.86 3.39 7.91
C ALA A 208 0.31 3.74 8.84
N TYR A 209 1.56 3.45 8.43
CA TYR A 209 2.75 3.83 9.20
C TYR A 209 2.90 5.36 9.32
N LEU A 210 2.66 6.10 8.23
CA LEU A 210 2.77 7.56 8.25
C LEU A 210 1.68 8.23 9.10
N LEU A 211 0.50 7.62 9.17
CA LEU A 211 -0.62 8.13 9.96
C LEU A 211 -0.51 7.72 11.44
N ASP A 212 0.33 6.77 11.81
CA ASP A 212 0.60 6.40 13.21
C ASP A 212 1.55 7.41 13.90
N HIS A 213 1.00 8.59 14.23
CA HIS A 213 1.75 9.69 14.82
C HIS A 213 2.42 9.26 16.13
N GLY A 214 3.72 9.51 16.26
CA GLY A 214 4.47 9.16 17.46
C GLY A 214 4.56 7.66 17.73
N HIS A 215 4.20 6.80 16.77
CA HIS A 215 4.14 5.35 16.93
C HIS A 215 3.16 4.91 18.03
N PHE A 216 2.01 5.61 18.12
CA PHE A 216 1.01 5.42 19.17
C PHE A 216 0.34 4.04 19.12
N ALA A 217 -0.02 3.58 17.91
CA ALA A 217 -0.55 2.25 17.64
C ALA A 217 0.54 1.19 17.48
N GLN A 218 1.79 1.61 17.32
CA GLN A 218 2.98 0.78 17.12
C GLN A 218 3.05 0.10 15.74
N VAL A 219 2.56 0.76 14.67
CA VAL A 219 2.69 0.23 13.31
C VAL A 219 4.17 0.09 12.96
N PRO A 220 4.66 -1.11 12.58
CA PRO A 220 6.06 -1.31 12.26
C PRO A 220 6.51 -0.39 11.12
N ALA A 221 7.77 0.03 11.16
CA ALA A 221 8.27 1.00 10.19
C ALA A 221 8.10 0.46 8.76
N THR A 222 7.43 1.23 7.89
CA THR A 222 7.09 0.81 6.53
C THR A 222 7.43 1.87 5.50
N VAL A 223 8.03 1.46 4.37
CA VAL A 223 8.29 2.32 3.20
C VAL A 223 7.95 1.60 1.90
N LEU A 224 7.79 2.36 0.82
CA LEU A 224 7.65 1.80 -0.52
C LEU A 224 9.03 1.71 -1.18
N VAL A 225 9.39 0.54 -1.71
CA VAL A 225 10.68 0.31 -2.34
C VAL A 225 10.52 -0.29 -3.74
N LYS A 226 11.46 0.03 -4.62
CA LYS A 226 11.85 -0.88 -5.70
C LYS A 226 12.84 -1.88 -5.11
N ALA A 227 12.52 -3.16 -5.18
CA ALA A 227 13.38 -4.25 -4.73
C ALA A 227 13.83 -5.10 -5.94
N VAL A 228 15.08 -5.57 -5.92
CA VAL A 228 15.65 -6.41 -6.97
C VAL A 228 16.19 -7.70 -6.36
N HIS A 229 15.56 -8.84 -6.66
CA HIS A 229 15.99 -10.13 -6.09
C HIS A 229 15.46 -11.33 -6.90
N PRO A 230 16.26 -12.40 -7.11
CA PRO A 230 15.82 -13.63 -7.82
C PRO A 230 14.64 -14.36 -7.19
N ILE A 231 14.40 -14.17 -5.88
CA ILE A 231 13.32 -14.85 -5.14
C ILE A 231 11.92 -14.41 -5.62
N PHE A 232 11.82 -13.22 -6.20
CA PHE A 232 10.53 -12.68 -6.60
C PHE A 232 9.94 -13.46 -7.76
N HIS A 233 8.64 -13.71 -7.69
CA HIS A 233 7.95 -14.57 -8.63
C HIS A 233 7.66 -13.84 -9.95
N ILE A 234 7.94 -14.46 -11.09
CA ILE A 234 7.57 -13.95 -12.42
C ILE A 234 6.80 -15.02 -13.16
N ASN A 235 5.58 -14.71 -13.58
CA ASN A 235 4.78 -15.61 -14.41
C ASN A 235 5.31 -15.57 -15.85
N SER A 236 5.79 -16.72 -16.36
CA SER A 236 6.68 -16.77 -17.52
C SER A 236 5.97 -16.53 -18.86
N ALA A 237 6.11 -15.31 -19.39
CA ALA A 237 6.24 -15.05 -20.84
C ALA A 237 7.41 -14.09 -21.16
N TRP A 238 7.98 -13.44 -20.15
CA TRP A 238 8.95 -12.33 -20.24
C TRP A 238 10.33 -12.62 -19.66
N SER A 239 10.52 -13.79 -19.05
CA SER A 239 11.81 -14.24 -18.50
C SER A 239 12.78 -14.63 -19.63
N ARG A 240 13.29 -13.64 -20.37
CA ARG A 240 14.25 -13.84 -21.47
C ARG A 240 15.54 -13.03 -21.31
N SER A 241 15.70 -12.36 -20.18
CA SER A 241 16.92 -11.63 -19.81
C SER A 241 17.44 -12.23 -18.51
N GLY A 242 18.75 -12.49 -18.41
CA GLY A 242 19.40 -12.94 -17.18
C GLY A 242 19.39 -11.91 -16.03
N SER A 243 18.64 -10.80 -16.17
CA SER A 243 18.46 -9.76 -15.16
C SER A 243 17.56 -10.22 -14.01
N LYS A 244 17.95 -9.91 -12.78
CA LYS A 244 17.14 -10.16 -11.57
C LYS A 244 15.79 -9.41 -11.66
N PRO A 245 14.67 -10.02 -11.19
CA PRO A 245 13.37 -9.36 -11.13
C PRO A 245 13.45 -8.05 -10.34
N ALA A 246 12.97 -6.95 -10.92
CA ALA A 246 12.74 -5.70 -10.20
C ALA A 246 11.25 -5.50 -9.94
N LYS A 247 10.87 -5.17 -8.70
CA LYS A 247 9.48 -5.05 -8.27
C LYS A 247 9.28 -3.87 -7.34
N ILE A 248 8.11 -3.24 -7.42
CA ILE A 248 7.67 -2.24 -6.44
C ILE A 248 6.84 -2.94 -5.38
N GLY A 249 7.06 -2.62 -4.11
CA GLY A 249 6.33 -3.22 -2.99
C GLY A 249 6.57 -2.49 -1.68
N SER A 250 5.82 -2.87 -0.65
CA SER A 250 6.09 -2.40 0.70
C SER A 250 7.28 -3.14 1.29
N PHE A 251 8.12 -2.42 2.03
CA PHE A 251 9.18 -2.94 2.89
C PHE A 251 8.82 -2.54 4.32
N GLN A 252 8.48 -3.52 5.14
CA GLN A 252 8.07 -3.32 6.52
C GLN A 252 9.05 -4.00 7.48
N GLU A 253 9.32 -3.37 8.62
CA GLU A 253 10.08 -3.98 9.70
C GLU A 253 9.43 -5.29 10.16
N PHE A 254 10.25 -6.34 10.29
CA PHE A 254 9.80 -7.58 10.91
C PHE A 254 9.86 -7.43 12.42
N VAL A 255 8.73 -7.69 13.05
CA VAL A 255 8.55 -7.61 14.50
C VAL A 255 8.57 -9.03 15.06
N GLU A 256 9.59 -9.37 15.84
CA GLU A 256 9.57 -10.58 16.66
C GLU A 256 8.43 -10.50 17.67
N HIS A 257 7.60 -11.53 17.71
CA HIS A 257 6.40 -11.62 18.52
C HIS A 257 6.25 -13.05 19.04
N ASP A 258 5.44 -13.21 20.08
CA ASP A 258 5.22 -14.51 20.71
C ASP A 258 4.01 -15.23 20.10
N TYR A 259 2.95 -14.48 19.77
CA TYR A 259 1.68 -15.00 19.27
C TYR A 259 0.99 -14.02 18.32
N GLU A 260 0.05 -14.51 17.52
CA GLU A 260 -1.02 -13.70 16.96
C GLU A 260 -2.14 -13.51 17.99
N ALA A 261 -2.92 -12.42 17.89
CA ALA A 261 -4.02 -12.20 18.84
C ALA A 261 -5.11 -13.27 18.73
N SER A 262 -5.23 -13.94 17.57
CA SER A 262 -6.10 -15.10 17.34
C SER A 262 -5.79 -16.31 18.23
N GLU A 263 -4.55 -16.41 18.71
CA GLU A 263 -4.07 -17.49 19.56
C GLU A 263 -4.20 -17.16 21.06
N CYS A 264 -4.66 -15.95 21.38
CA CYS A 264 -4.76 -15.43 22.74
C CYS A 264 -6.21 -15.13 23.12
N GLY A 265 -6.57 -15.35 24.40
CA GLY A 265 -7.83 -14.86 24.93
C GLY A 265 -7.84 -13.34 25.03
N CYS A 266 -8.84 -12.68 24.42
CA CYS A 266 -8.93 -11.22 24.37
C CYS A 266 -8.92 -10.53 25.74
N SER A 267 -9.38 -11.21 26.80
CA SER A 267 -9.35 -10.71 28.18
C SER A 267 -7.95 -10.40 28.73
N ARG A 268 -6.89 -10.88 28.06
CA ARG A 268 -5.49 -10.63 28.44
C ARG A 268 -4.95 -9.30 27.89
N PHE A 269 -5.65 -8.67 26.96
CA PHE A 269 -5.17 -7.46 26.29
C PHE A 269 -5.46 -6.20 27.12
N PRO A 270 -4.47 -5.32 27.35
CA PRO A 270 -4.72 -4.03 27.99
C PRO A 270 -5.67 -3.17 27.17
N ALA A 271 -6.60 -2.49 27.82
CA ALA A 271 -7.56 -1.63 27.13
C ALA A 271 -6.88 -0.53 26.31
N SER A 272 -5.81 0.08 26.85
CA SER A 272 -5.03 1.08 26.12
C SER A 272 -4.39 0.54 24.84
N ALA A 273 -3.92 -0.72 24.84
CA ALA A 273 -3.36 -1.34 23.64
C ALA A 273 -4.44 -1.58 22.57
N VAL A 274 -5.64 -2.02 22.98
CA VAL A 274 -6.81 -2.18 22.09
C VAL A 274 -7.24 -0.81 21.54
N HIS A 275 -7.33 0.20 22.40
CA HIS A 275 -7.71 1.56 22.02
C HIS A 275 -6.75 2.16 21.00
N ARG A 276 -5.44 2.01 21.20
CA ARG A 276 -4.41 2.50 20.27
C ARG A 276 -4.56 1.90 18.87
N VAL A 277 -4.80 0.58 18.78
CA VAL A 277 -5.08 -0.09 17.49
C VAL A 277 -6.39 0.41 16.88
N GLY A 278 -7.48 0.45 17.66
CA GLY A 278 -8.78 0.87 17.16
C GLY A 278 -8.85 2.34 16.72
N ILE A 279 -8.18 3.25 17.42
CA ILE A 279 -8.04 4.66 17.04
C ILE A 279 -7.40 4.79 15.65
N LEU A 280 -6.35 4.00 15.37
CA LEU A 280 -5.73 4.00 14.05
C LEU A 280 -6.67 3.38 13.01
N ASP A 281 -7.26 2.21 13.28
CA ASP A 281 -8.12 1.51 12.33
C ASP A 281 -9.36 2.32 11.95
N VAL A 282 -9.95 3.05 12.90
CA VAL A 282 -11.05 4.00 12.62
C VAL A 282 -10.58 5.06 11.62
N ARG A 283 -9.43 5.70 11.85
CA ARG A 283 -8.89 6.72 10.92
C ARG A 283 -8.59 6.16 9.54
N LEU A 284 -8.15 4.91 9.48
CA LEU A 284 -7.81 4.22 8.25
C LEU A 284 -9.04 3.63 7.53
N PHE A 285 -10.21 3.57 8.18
CA PHE A 285 -11.35 2.77 7.71
C PHE A 285 -10.88 1.35 7.29
N ASN A 286 -10.28 0.64 8.24
CA ASN A 286 -9.73 -0.68 7.96
C ASN A 286 -10.84 -1.69 7.67
N THR A 287 -10.79 -2.37 6.52
CA THR A 287 -11.80 -3.36 6.12
C THR A 287 -11.37 -4.80 6.40
N ASP A 288 -10.22 -5.00 7.04
CA ASP A 288 -9.67 -6.33 7.31
C ASP A 288 -8.86 -6.40 8.63
N ARG A 289 -9.28 -5.69 9.68
CA ARG A 289 -8.66 -5.86 11.01
C ARG A 289 -9.24 -7.11 11.69
N HIS A 290 -8.67 -8.27 11.39
CA HIS A 290 -8.93 -9.52 12.14
C HIS A 290 -7.84 -9.80 13.20
N ALA A 291 -8.10 -10.73 14.14
CA ALA A 291 -7.17 -11.06 15.22
C ALA A 291 -5.78 -11.53 14.72
N GLY A 292 -5.71 -12.24 13.60
CA GLY A 292 -4.44 -12.61 12.96
C GLY A 292 -3.58 -11.43 12.45
N ASN A 293 -4.17 -10.24 12.28
CA ASN A 293 -3.45 -9.02 11.85
C ASN A 293 -2.97 -8.19 13.05
N ILE A 294 -2.99 -8.75 14.27
CA ILE A 294 -2.48 -8.09 15.47
C ILE A 294 -1.49 -9.05 16.13
N LEU A 295 -0.23 -8.64 16.19
CA LEU A 295 0.83 -9.39 16.86
C LEU A 295 0.79 -9.10 18.37
N VAL A 296 1.09 -10.13 19.15
CA VAL A 296 1.16 -10.09 20.60
C VAL A 296 2.61 -10.33 21.03
N ARG A 297 3.16 -9.39 21.79
CA ARG A 297 4.49 -9.53 22.40
C ARG A 297 4.41 -9.35 23.90
N HIS A 298 5.03 -10.26 24.65
CA HIS A 298 5.22 -10.15 26.08
C HIS A 298 6.45 -9.30 26.39
N ASN A 299 6.27 -8.20 27.12
CA ASN A 299 7.40 -7.43 27.60
C ASN A 299 7.95 -8.09 28.88
N THR A 300 9.11 -8.74 28.75
CA THR A 300 9.79 -9.45 29.84
C THR A 300 10.52 -8.52 30.81
N THR A 301 10.68 -7.24 30.48
CA THR A 301 11.52 -6.29 31.24
C THR A 301 10.79 -5.67 32.43
N THR A 302 9.51 -5.38 32.29
CA THR A 302 8.62 -4.73 33.29
C THR A 302 8.10 -5.70 34.36
N ALA A 303 8.04 -7.00 34.05
CA ALA A 303 7.62 -8.04 34.99
C ALA A 303 8.55 -8.19 36.20
N ALA A 304 9.81 -7.74 36.10
CA ALA A 304 10.79 -7.85 37.18
C ALA A 304 10.69 -6.73 38.24
N THR A 305 10.11 -5.58 37.90
CA THR A 305 10.10 -4.38 38.76
C THR A 305 8.75 -4.06 39.39
N THR A 306 7.65 -4.52 38.79
CA THR A 306 6.30 -4.32 39.31
C THR A 306 5.62 -5.68 39.38
N ASN A 307 5.10 -6.08 40.55
CA ASN A 307 4.29 -7.28 40.77
C ASN A 307 2.94 -7.27 39.98
N MET A 308 2.86 -6.58 38.84
CA MET A 308 1.71 -6.62 37.93
C MET A 308 1.95 -7.62 36.81
N CYS A 309 0.94 -8.44 36.59
CA CYS A 309 0.77 -9.36 35.47
C CYS A 309 1.26 -8.76 34.13
N ASN A 310 2.21 -9.43 33.49
CA ASN A 310 2.48 -9.47 32.05
C ASN A 310 2.01 -8.25 31.25
N SER A 311 2.84 -7.21 31.11
CA SER A 311 2.55 -6.16 30.13
C SER A 311 2.67 -6.75 28.72
N VAL A 312 1.51 -6.90 28.07
CA VAL A 312 1.36 -7.37 26.70
C VAL A 312 1.31 -6.15 25.77
N GLU A 313 2.11 -6.18 24.72
CA GLU A 313 2.08 -5.22 23.62
C GLU A 313 1.25 -5.80 22.46
N LEU A 314 0.37 -4.97 21.90
CA LEU A 314 -0.33 -5.26 20.65
C LEU A 314 0.29 -4.43 19.53
N ILE A 315 0.60 -5.08 18.42
CA ILE A 315 1.29 -4.48 17.28
C ILE A 315 0.46 -4.79 16.03
N PRO A 316 -0.26 -3.80 15.46
CA PRO A 316 -1.07 -4.01 14.27
C PRO A 316 -0.15 -4.13 13.05
N ILE A 317 -0.46 -5.11 12.20
CA ILE A 317 0.22 -5.36 10.93
C ILE A 317 -0.82 -5.50 9.81
N ASP A 318 -0.36 -5.64 8.57
CA ASP A 318 -1.20 -5.92 7.40
C ASP A 318 -2.34 -4.91 7.17
N HIS A 319 -1.96 -3.68 6.83
CA HIS A 319 -2.90 -2.59 6.52
C HIS A 319 -3.20 -2.49 5.03
N GLY A 320 -3.00 -3.59 4.28
CA GLY A 320 -3.17 -3.61 2.83
C GLY A 320 -4.60 -3.30 2.38
N LEU A 321 -5.60 -3.57 3.24
CA LEU A 321 -7.03 -3.37 3.01
C LEU A 321 -7.62 -2.21 3.84
N CYS A 322 -6.91 -1.08 3.89
CA CYS A 322 -7.44 0.16 4.47
C CYS A 322 -7.56 1.29 3.44
N LEU A 323 -8.12 2.43 3.84
CA LEU A 323 -8.32 3.62 2.99
C LEU A 323 -8.98 3.28 1.64
N PRO A 324 -10.21 2.71 1.65
CA PRO A 324 -10.91 2.37 0.42
C PRO A 324 -11.29 3.65 -0.37
N GLU A 325 -11.41 3.51 -1.70
CA GLU A 325 -11.85 4.59 -2.60
C GLU A 325 -13.34 4.99 -2.40
N SER A 326 -14.14 4.10 -1.83
CA SER A 326 -15.54 4.37 -1.49
C SER A 326 -15.89 3.71 -0.16
N ILE A 327 -16.99 4.15 0.46
CA ILE A 327 -17.43 3.56 1.73
C ILE A 327 -17.87 2.12 1.48
N GLU A 328 -17.28 1.22 2.24
CA GLU A 328 -17.62 -0.20 2.32
C GLU A 328 -17.95 -0.55 3.77
N ASP A 329 -18.15 -1.83 4.08
CA ASP A 329 -18.30 -2.27 5.47
C ASP A 329 -16.90 -2.49 6.08
N PRO A 330 -16.50 -1.78 7.15
CA PRO A 330 -15.24 -2.03 7.81
C PRO A 330 -15.30 -3.32 8.63
N TYR A 331 -14.13 -3.92 8.90
CA TYR A 331 -14.04 -5.09 9.76
C TYR A 331 -13.08 -4.81 10.91
N PHE A 332 -13.63 -4.81 12.12
CA PHE A 332 -12.92 -4.48 13.36
C PHE A 332 -13.08 -5.61 14.39
N GLU A 333 -12.10 -6.50 14.47
CA GLU A 333 -12.10 -7.57 15.49
C GLU A 333 -12.24 -7.04 16.91
N TRP A 334 -11.56 -5.93 17.21
CA TRP A 334 -11.56 -5.32 18.54
C TRP A 334 -12.94 -4.80 18.96
N LEU A 335 -13.89 -4.64 18.03
CA LEU A 335 -15.27 -4.24 18.34
C LEU A 335 -15.98 -5.29 19.22
N HIS A 336 -15.54 -6.55 19.12
CA HIS A 336 -16.08 -7.66 19.90
C HIS A 336 -15.32 -7.90 21.21
N TRP A 337 -14.32 -7.08 21.54
CA TRP A 337 -13.53 -7.21 22.75
C TRP A 337 -14.07 -6.27 23.84
N PRO A 338 -14.28 -6.75 25.08
CA PRO A 338 -14.85 -5.94 26.16
C PRO A 338 -14.12 -4.61 26.41
N GLN A 339 -12.82 -4.58 26.13
CA GLN A 339 -11.96 -3.42 26.25
C GLN A 339 -12.46 -2.23 25.41
N ALA A 340 -13.03 -2.46 24.23
CA ALA A 340 -13.50 -1.37 23.36
C ALA A 340 -14.67 -0.59 23.99
N SER A 341 -15.41 -1.19 24.93
CA SER A 341 -16.50 -0.53 25.66
C SER A 341 -16.01 0.31 26.85
N PHE A 342 -14.71 0.34 27.14
CA PHE A 342 -14.17 1.21 28.18
C PHE A 342 -13.98 2.64 27.65
N PRO A 343 -14.13 3.66 28.52
CA PRO A 343 -13.87 5.03 28.11
C PRO A 343 -12.42 5.22 27.70
N PHE A 344 -12.17 6.10 26.74
CA PHE A 344 -10.82 6.52 26.41
C PHE A 344 -10.12 7.14 27.62
N SER A 345 -8.83 6.84 27.78
CA SER A 345 -7.97 7.50 28.75
C SER A 345 -7.66 8.94 28.33
N GLU A 346 -7.17 9.77 29.26
CA GLU A 346 -6.74 11.14 28.97
C GLU A 346 -5.63 11.17 27.90
N GLU A 347 -4.68 10.22 27.94
CA GLU A 347 -3.63 10.07 26.94
C GLU A 347 -4.22 9.82 25.53
N GLU A 348 -5.21 8.93 25.42
CA GLU A 348 -5.88 8.62 24.16
C GLU A 348 -6.69 9.80 23.64
N LEU A 349 -7.42 10.50 24.52
CA LEU A 349 -8.17 11.70 24.16
C LEU A 349 -7.26 12.84 23.72
N ASP A 350 -6.13 13.04 24.39
CA ASP A 350 -5.13 14.04 24.02
C ASP A 350 -4.52 13.72 22.65
N TYR A 351 -4.20 12.46 22.39
CA TYR A 351 -3.76 11.99 21.08
C TYR A 351 -4.79 12.30 19.99
N ILE A 352 -6.06 11.92 20.19
CA ILE A 352 -7.15 12.19 19.23
C ILE A 352 -7.32 13.70 19.00
N ARG A 353 -7.23 14.51 20.07
CA ARG A 353 -7.42 15.96 20.00
C ARG A 353 -6.37 16.67 19.14
N VAL A 354 -5.13 16.19 19.13
CA VAL A 354 -4.05 16.83 18.34
C VAL A 354 -4.00 16.40 16.87
N LEU A 355 -4.72 15.34 16.47
CA LEU A 355 -4.77 14.90 15.08
C LEU A 355 -5.30 15.99 14.15
N ASP A 356 -4.65 16.19 13.01
CA ASP A 356 -5.01 17.22 12.02
C ASP A 356 -5.19 16.57 10.64
N PRO A 357 -6.44 16.31 10.22
CA PRO A 357 -6.71 15.63 8.96
C PRO A 357 -6.23 16.42 7.73
N ALA A 358 -6.15 17.75 7.80
CA ALA A 358 -5.66 18.56 6.69
C ALA A 358 -4.14 18.41 6.54
N LYS A 359 -3.39 18.46 7.64
CA LYS A 359 -1.94 18.20 7.63
C LYS A 359 -1.62 16.77 7.20
N ASP A 360 -2.40 15.81 7.67
CA ASP A 360 -2.26 14.41 7.26
C ASP A 360 -2.49 14.25 5.75
N ALA A 361 -3.50 14.92 5.19
CA ALA A 361 -3.77 14.90 3.76
C ALA A 361 -2.60 15.47 2.93
N ASP A 362 -2.06 16.63 3.32
CA ASP A 362 -0.92 17.24 2.65
C ASP A 362 0.34 16.38 2.74
N MET A 363 0.54 15.74 3.89
CA MET A 363 1.63 14.80 4.12
C MET A 363 1.49 13.56 3.22
N LEU A 364 0.30 12.96 3.11
CA LEU A 364 0.05 11.83 2.21
C LEU A 364 0.23 12.21 0.74
N ARG A 365 -0.34 13.33 0.27
CA ARG A 365 -0.11 13.82 -1.12
C ARG A 365 1.38 14.02 -1.42
N LYS A 366 2.14 14.47 -0.42
CA LYS A 366 3.58 14.69 -0.58
C LYS A 366 4.38 13.38 -0.59
N GLN A 367 4.09 12.45 0.33
CA GLN A 367 4.87 11.24 0.55
C GLN A 367 4.45 10.08 -0.35
N LEU A 368 3.18 10.05 -0.76
CA LEU A 368 2.51 9.00 -1.52
C LEU A 368 1.66 9.61 -2.64
N PRO A 369 2.26 10.26 -3.65
CA PRO A 369 1.52 10.90 -4.76
C PRO A 369 0.73 9.92 -5.64
N MET A 370 0.93 8.61 -5.47
CA MET A 370 0.17 7.55 -6.12
C MET A 370 -1.10 7.15 -5.37
N LEU A 371 -1.28 7.61 -4.13
CA LEU A 371 -2.51 7.40 -3.36
C LEU A 371 -3.59 8.34 -3.90
N LYS A 372 -4.77 7.79 -4.21
CA LYS A 372 -5.87 8.56 -4.81
C LYS A 372 -6.50 9.53 -3.82
N GLU A 373 -7.03 10.63 -4.32
CA GLU A 373 -7.72 11.63 -3.51
C GLU A 373 -8.95 11.07 -2.81
N ALA A 374 -9.60 10.05 -3.38
CA ALA A 374 -10.71 9.36 -2.73
C ALA A 374 -10.29 8.72 -1.39
N CYS A 375 -9.13 8.07 -1.35
CA CYS A 375 -8.55 7.49 -0.14
C CYS A 375 -8.20 8.57 0.90
N ILE A 376 -7.67 9.71 0.44
CA ILE A 376 -7.34 10.85 1.32
C ILE A 376 -8.61 11.47 1.90
N ARG A 377 -9.67 11.62 1.10
CA ARG A 377 -10.99 12.07 1.60
C ARG A 377 -11.56 11.11 2.64
N MET A 378 -11.41 9.79 2.45
CA MET A 378 -11.81 8.79 3.45
C MET A 378 -11.07 9.01 4.78
N MET A 379 -9.74 9.18 4.75
CA MET A 379 -8.94 9.47 5.95
C MET A 379 -9.40 10.75 6.66
N ILE A 380 -9.64 11.84 5.89
CA ILE A 380 -10.12 13.12 6.44
C ILE A 380 -11.46 12.94 7.13
N LEU A 381 -12.41 12.27 6.46
CA LEU A 381 -13.74 11.98 6.98
C LEU A 381 -13.65 11.20 8.29
N CYS A 382 -12.93 10.07 8.30
CA CYS A 382 -12.86 9.18 9.45
C CYS A 382 -12.12 9.80 10.63
N THR A 383 -11.05 10.55 10.37
CA THR A 383 -10.34 11.29 11.42
C THR A 383 -11.23 12.39 12.01
N SER A 384 -11.99 13.10 11.18
CA SER A 384 -12.93 14.13 11.65
C SER A 384 -14.08 13.53 12.45
N PHE A 385 -14.60 12.37 12.02
CA PHE A 385 -15.62 11.62 12.72
C PHE A 385 -15.14 11.16 14.10
N LEU A 386 -13.96 10.53 14.18
CA LEU A 386 -13.36 10.08 15.43
C LEU A 386 -13.21 11.22 16.43
N LYS A 387 -12.70 12.37 15.99
CA LYS A 387 -12.52 13.54 16.86
C LYS A 387 -13.84 14.00 17.46
N ARG A 388 -14.89 14.13 16.64
CA ARG A 388 -16.23 14.54 17.10
C ARG A 388 -16.85 13.52 18.06
N ALA A 389 -16.69 12.23 17.77
CA ALA A 389 -17.20 11.18 18.63
C ALA A 389 -16.49 11.15 20.00
N ALA A 390 -15.15 11.30 20.01
CA ALA A 390 -14.36 11.40 21.24
C ALA A 390 -14.73 12.64 22.05
N GLU A 391 -14.95 13.80 21.40
CA GLU A 391 -15.46 15.02 22.06
C GLU A 391 -16.86 14.84 22.66
N ALA A 392 -17.70 14.01 22.03
CA ALA A 392 -19.02 13.64 22.54
C ALA A 392 -18.97 12.59 23.67
N GLY A 393 -17.77 12.10 24.03
CA GLY A 393 -17.58 11.12 25.10
C GLY A 393 -17.89 9.68 24.70
N LEU A 394 -17.99 9.38 23.40
CA LEU A 394 -18.22 8.01 22.93
C LEU A 394 -16.97 7.15 23.13
N CYS A 395 -17.17 5.89 23.53
CA CYS A 395 -16.11 4.89 23.61
C CYS A 395 -15.78 4.29 22.23
N LEU A 396 -14.69 3.53 22.15
CA LEU A 396 -14.24 2.94 20.89
C LEU A 396 -15.30 2.00 20.27
N ALA A 397 -16.02 1.23 21.10
CA ALA A 397 -17.07 0.33 20.62
C ALA A 397 -18.22 1.11 19.97
N GLU A 398 -18.68 2.20 20.58
CA GLU A 398 -19.74 3.04 20.00
C GLU A 398 -19.30 3.66 18.68
N VAL A 399 -18.06 4.14 18.59
CA VAL A 399 -17.48 4.66 17.35
C VAL A 399 -17.44 3.58 16.26
N GLY A 400 -16.93 2.39 16.58
CA GLY A 400 -16.85 1.27 15.63
C GLY A 400 -18.24 0.81 15.16
N SER A 401 -19.20 0.67 16.07
CA SER A 401 -20.59 0.32 15.75
C SER A 401 -21.24 1.32 14.81
N MET A 402 -21.01 2.62 14.98
CA MET A 402 -21.55 3.64 14.06
C MET A 402 -20.96 3.57 12.64
N MET A 403 -19.78 2.96 12.48
CA MET A 403 -19.13 2.79 11.18
C MET A 403 -19.50 1.47 10.49
N SER A 404 -19.72 0.42 11.28
CA SER A 404 -20.09 -0.92 10.80
C SER A 404 -21.57 -1.01 10.43
N ARG A 405 -21.88 -1.86 9.45
CA ARG A 405 -23.27 -2.15 9.09
C ARG A 405 -23.89 -3.15 10.05
N GLU A 406 -25.15 -2.92 10.39
CA GLU A 406 -25.95 -3.85 11.19
C GLU A 406 -26.87 -4.68 10.30
N LEU A 407 -27.18 -5.91 10.73
CA LEU A 407 -28.25 -6.69 10.12
C LEU A 407 -29.57 -6.27 10.75
N ASP A 408 -30.57 -6.00 9.93
CA ASP A 408 -31.92 -5.77 10.43
C ASP A 408 -32.63 -7.08 10.82
N ASP A 409 -33.84 -6.96 11.37
CA ASP A 409 -34.68 -8.10 11.78
C ASP A 409 -35.01 -9.06 10.62
N SER A 410 -34.85 -8.61 9.37
CA SER A 410 -35.05 -9.42 8.16
C SER A 410 -33.78 -10.13 7.69
N GLY A 411 -32.64 -9.84 8.33
CA GLY A 411 -31.33 -10.35 7.97
C GLY A 411 -30.67 -9.60 6.81
N GLU A 412 -31.22 -8.44 6.41
CA GLU A 412 -30.63 -7.57 5.40
C GLU A 412 -29.65 -6.58 6.04
N THR A 413 -28.55 -6.32 5.36
CA THR A 413 -27.52 -5.39 5.83
C THR A 413 -27.97 -3.95 5.62
N CYS A 414 -28.19 -3.23 6.70
CA CYS A 414 -28.53 -1.81 6.69
C CYS A 414 -27.29 -0.94 6.50
N SER A 415 -27.48 0.27 5.96
CA SER A 415 -26.42 1.28 5.95
C SER A 415 -26.00 1.65 7.36
N SER A 416 -24.70 1.84 7.58
CA SER A 416 -24.19 2.31 8.88
C SER A 416 -24.58 3.77 9.14
N GLU A 417 -24.49 4.20 10.41
CA GLU A 417 -24.75 5.60 10.76
C GLU A 417 -23.81 6.56 10.01
N LEU A 418 -22.54 6.18 9.85
CA LEU A 418 -21.58 6.94 9.07
C LEU A 418 -22.00 7.05 7.58
N GLU A 419 -22.49 5.96 6.98
CA GLU A 419 -23.00 5.98 5.59
C GLU A 419 -24.22 6.88 5.42
N LYS A 420 -25.14 6.86 6.39
CA LYS A 420 -26.31 7.75 6.41
C LYS A 420 -25.87 9.21 6.48
N MET A 421 -24.93 9.55 7.37
CA MET A 421 -24.37 10.91 7.47
C MET A 421 -23.71 11.36 6.16
N CYS A 422 -22.92 10.48 5.53
CA CYS A 422 -22.27 10.79 4.25
C CYS A 422 -23.28 11.02 3.12
N THR A 423 -24.36 10.24 3.10
CA THR A 423 -25.43 10.38 2.12
C THR A 423 -26.11 11.74 2.25
N VAL A 424 -26.51 12.12 3.46
CA VAL A 424 -27.13 13.44 3.73
C VAL A 424 -26.20 14.58 3.34
N ALA A 425 -24.92 14.51 3.73
CA ALA A 425 -23.94 15.55 3.41
C ALA A 425 -23.71 15.70 1.89
N ARG A 426 -23.66 14.57 1.15
CA ARG A 426 -23.54 14.58 -0.31
C ARG A 426 -24.76 15.22 -0.98
N ASP A 427 -25.96 14.88 -0.51
CA ASP A 427 -27.20 15.41 -1.09
C ASP A 427 -27.32 16.92 -0.85
N GLN A 428 -26.91 17.40 0.33
CA GLN A 428 -26.82 18.84 0.64
C GLN A 428 -25.81 19.56 -0.27
N ALA A 429 -24.60 19.01 -0.43
CA ALA A 429 -23.59 19.60 -1.30
C ALA A 429 -24.03 19.66 -2.78
N ALA A 430 -24.78 18.66 -3.24
CA ALA A 430 -25.36 18.65 -4.59
C ALA A 430 -26.43 19.75 -4.76
N GLN A 431 -27.27 19.97 -3.75
CA GLN A 431 -28.26 21.05 -3.75
C GLN A 431 -27.60 22.43 -3.77
N GLU A 432 -26.58 22.66 -2.93
CA GLU A 432 -25.83 23.92 -2.91
C GLU A 432 -25.15 24.20 -4.25
N SER A 433 -24.56 23.16 -4.87
CA SER A 433 -23.92 23.28 -6.19
C SER A 433 -24.91 23.54 -7.33
N ALA A 434 -26.16 23.12 -7.19
CA ALA A 434 -27.22 23.41 -8.16
C ALA A 434 -27.81 24.82 -8.02
N LEU A 435 -27.61 25.45 -6.85
CA LEU A 435 -28.06 26.81 -6.55
C LEU A 435 -27.00 27.89 -6.83
N ALA A 436 -25.72 27.50 -6.89
CA ALA A 436 -24.58 28.35 -7.26
C ALA A 436 -24.39 28.41 -8.79
#